data_AF-A0A5F1F7P4-F1
#
_entry.id   AF-A0A5F1F7P4-F1
#
_cell.length_a   1.000
_cell.length_b   1.000
_cell.length_c   1.000
_cell.angle_alpha   90.00
_cell.angle_beta   90.00
_cell.angle_gamma   90.00
#
_symmetry.space_group_name_H-M   'P 1'
#
loop_
_entity.id
_entity.type
_entity.pdbx_description
1 polymer ?
#
loop_
_entity_poly.entity_id
_entity_poly.type
_entity_poly.pdbx_seq_one_letter_code
_entity_poly.pdbx_strand_id
1 'polypeptide(L)'
;MSVLYIQIHRNQITVRDLESKREVSGEAAFSNQRLLIANFFVAEKALQDLVLQLHPRSTWHSFLPAKRMDIVVSALEMNEGGLSQVEERILHEVVAGATSMKYRQFHIHAQSVVLSDSAVMAMLKQK
;
A
#
# COMPACT_ATOMS: atom_id res chain seq x y z
N MET A 1 1.96 15.76 -6.95
CA MET A 1 2.30 15.11 -5.67
C MET A 1 1.84 13.67 -5.84
N SER A 2 2.74 12.70 -5.74
CA SER A 2 2.36 11.31 -6.05
C SER A 2 1.66 10.71 -4.84
N VAL A 3 0.44 10.24 -5.05
CA VAL A 3 -0.39 9.62 -4.02
C VAL A 3 -0.69 8.19 -4.46
N LEU A 4 -0.21 7.23 -3.67
CA LEU A 4 -0.50 5.82 -3.88
C LEU A 4 -1.60 5.37 -2.93
N TYR A 5 -2.61 4.76 -3.52
CA TYR A 5 -3.66 4.08 -2.79
C TYR A 5 -3.47 2.57 -2.92
N ILE A 6 -3.25 1.89 -1.80
CA ILE A 6 -2.98 0.46 -1.72
C ILE A 6 -4.20 -0.21 -1.08
N GLN A 7 -4.75 -1.19 -1.79
CA GLN A 7 -5.91 -1.97 -1.38
C GLN A 7 -5.44 -3.41 -1.14
N ILE A 8 -5.66 -3.93 0.06
CA ILE A 8 -5.24 -5.29 0.43
C ILE A 8 -6.47 -6.10 0.77
N HIS A 9 -6.67 -7.16 0.01
CA HIS A 9 -7.65 -8.22 0.26
C HIS A 9 -6.90 -9.52 0.56
N ARG A 10 -7.63 -10.59 0.84
CA ARG A 10 -7.04 -11.91 1.00
C ARG A 10 -6.32 -12.32 -0.29
N ASN A 11 -5.00 -12.51 -0.18
CA ASN A 11 -4.11 -12.93 -1.26
C ASN A 11 -4.10 -12.03 -2.53
N GLN A 12 -4.64 -10.82 -2.46
CA GLN A 12 -4.69 -9.87 -3.57
C GLN A 12 -4.32 -8.47 -3.10
N ILE A 13 -3.48 -7.80 -3.87
CA ILE A 13 -3.10 -6.40 -3.67
C ILE A 13 -3.41 -5.62 -4.94
N THR A 14 -4.04 -4.47 -4.78
CA THR A 14 -4.26 -3.50 -5.85
C THR A 14 -3.59 -2.19 -5.48
N VAL A 15 -2.80 -1.64 -6.40
CA VAL A 15 -2.12 -0.36 -6.22
C VAL A 15 -2.64 0.60 -7.28
N ARG A 16 -3.12 1.75 -6.84
CA ARG A 16 -3.61 2.82 -7.69
C ARG A 16 -2.81 4.08 -7.46
N ASP A 17 -2.29 4.64 -8.55
CA ASP A 17 -1.69 5.97 -8.55
C ASP A 17 -2.74 7.00 -8.94
N LEU A 18 -3.08 7.89 -8.00
CA LEU A 18 -4.11 8.92 -8.22
C LEU A 18 -3.64 10.02 -9.19
N GLU A 19 -2.33 10.21 -9.34
CA GLU A 19 -1.77 11.22 -10.25
C GLU A 19 -1.89 10.74 -11.71
N SER A 20 -1.47 9.51 -12.00
CA SER A 20 -1.57 8.92 -13.34
C SER A 20 -2.91 8.24 -13.65
N LYS A 21 -3.76 8.05 -12.62
CA LYS A 21 -5.02 7.26 -12.67
C LYS A 21 -4.81 5.82 -13.13
N ARG A 22 -3.58 5.31 -13.05
CA ARG A 22 -3.26 3.92 -13.38
C ARG A 22 -3.48 3.05 -12.15
N GLU A 23 -3.94 1.84 -12.41
CA GLU A 23 -4.15 0.81 -11.39
C GLU A 23 -3.50 -0.49 -11.88
N VAL A 24 -2.85 -1.18 -10.97
CA VAL A 24 -2.28 -2.52 -11.18
C VAL A 24 -2.68 -3.40 -10.02
N SER A 25 -2.93 -4.68 -10.31
CA SER A 25 -3.30 -5.67 -9.29
C SER A 25 -2.45 -6.92 -9.44
N GLY A 26 -2.24 -7.61 -8.34
CA GLY A 26 -1.51 -8.88 -8.29
C GLY A 26 -2.02 -9.78 -7.19
N GLU A 27 -1.87 -11.08 -7.41
CA GLU A 27 -2.23 -12.13 -6.46
C GLU A 27 -0.98 -12.84 -5.94
N ALA A 28 -0.98 -13.19 -4.65
CA ALA A 28 0.06 -14.00 -4.04
C ALA A 28 -0.44 -14.63 -2.73
N ALA A 29 0.09 -15.79 -2.36
CA ALA A 29 -0.33 -16.55 -1.18
C ALA A 29 0.27 -15.98 0.13
N PHE A 30 -0.13 -14.77 0.52
CA PHE A 30 0.35 -14.10 1.73
C PHE A 30 -0.62 -14.08 2.90
N SER A 31 -1.89 -14.41 2.71
CA SER A 31 -2.91 -14.47 3.77
C SER A 31 -3.11 -15.90 4.28
N ASN A 32 -3.71 -16.06 5.46
CA ASN A 32 -4.20 -17.36 5.94
C ASN A 32 -5.66 -17.25 6.39
N GLN A 33 -6.12 -18.13 7.30
CA GLN A 33 -7.50 -18.10 7.81
C GLN A 33 -7.76 -16.99 8.84
N ARG A 34 -6.71 -16.43 9.46
CA ARG A 34 -6.81 -15.49 10.59
C ARG A 34 -6.13 -14.15 10.34
N LEU A 35 -5.14 -14.09 9.46
CA LEU A 35 -4.34 -12.90 9.19
C LEU A 35 -4.43 -12.53 7.71
N LEU A 36 -4.72 -11.25 7.46
CA LEU A 36 -4.66 -10.66 6.13
C LEU A 36 -3.24 -10.75 5.56
N ILE A 37 -2.23 -10.47 6.38
CA ILE A 37 -0.82 -10.68 6.07
C ILE A 37 -0.24 -11.72 7.04
N ALA A 38 -0.20 -12.98 6.61
CA ALA A 38 0.40 -14.10 7.33
C ALA A 38 1.83 -14.40 6.88
N ASN A 39 2.17 -14.12 5.61
CA ASN A 39 3.49 -14.28 5.05
C ASN A 39 4.04 -12.93 4.60
N PHE A 40 4.84 -12.33 5.48
CA PHE A 40 5.39 -10.99 5.32
C PHE A 40 6.15 -10.80 4.01
N PHE A 41 7.15 -11.65 3.72
CA PHE A 41 8.03 -11.48 2.56
C PHE A 41 7.29 -11.67 1.24
N VAL A 42 6.28 -12.55 1.21
CA VAL A 42 5.44 -12.74 0.01
C VAL A 42 4.59 -11.50 -0.25
N ALA A 43 3.98 -10.90 0.78
CA ALA A 43 3.24 -9.66 0.64
C ALA A 43 4.12 -8.48 0.24
N GLU A 44 5.27 -8.31 0.90
CA GLU A 44 6.25 -7.25 0.60
C GLU A 44 6.71 -7.33 -0.85
N LYS A 45 7.10 -8.53 -1.31
CA LYS A 45 7.52 -8.73 -2.70
C LYS A 45 6.40 -8.45 -3.70
N ALA A 46 5.19 -8.97 -3.44
CA ALA A 46 4.04 -8.74 -4.31
C ALA A 46 3.75 -7.25 -4.45
N LEU A 47 3.74 -6.51 -3.34
CA LEU A 47 3.53 -5.06 -3.36
C LEU A 47 4.68 -4.33 -4.05
N GLN A 48 5.94 -4.73 -3.80
CA GLN A 48 7.10 -4.13 -4.45
C GLN A 48 7.01 -4.24 -5.97
N ASP A 49 6.68 -5.43 -6.48
CA ASP A 49 6.58 -5.69 -7.90
C ASP A 49 5.47 -4.81 -8.54
N LEU A 50 4.33 -4.62 -7.86
CA LEU A 50 3.26 -3.71 -8.31
C LEU A 50 3.67 -2.24 -8.29
N VAL A 51 4.34 -1.77 -7.23
CA VAL A 51 4.86 -0.40 -7.15
C VAL A 51 5.86 -0.13 -8.27
N LEU A 52 6.72 -1.10 -8.61
CA LEU A 52 7.68 -0.98 -9.71
C LEU A 52 7.01 -0.94 -11.09
N GLN A 53 5.84 -1.56 -11.28
CA GLN A 53 5.08 -1.45 -12.53
C GLN A 53 4.49 -0.05 -12.75
N LEU A 54 4.07 0.63 -11.68
CA LEU A 54 3.56 2.00 -11.75
C LEU A 54 4.67 3.04 -11.81
N HIS A 55 5.73 2.83 -11.04
CA HIS A 55 6.88 3.72 -10.94
C HIS A 55 8.18 2.95 -11.20
N PRO A 56 8.48 2.64 -12.48
CA PRO A 56 9.71 1.96 -12.85
C PRO A 56 10.93 2.73 -12.34
N ARG A 57 11.94 1.99 -11.85
CA ARG A 57 13.23 2.59 -11.45
C ARG A 57 13.89 3.17 -12.69
N SER A 58 13.77 4.49 -12.87
CA SER A 58 14.54 5.18 -13.91
C SER A 58 16.00 5.26 -13.46
N THR A 59 16.88 4.56 -14.18
CA THR A 59 18.34 4.56 -13.97
C THR A 59 18.95 5.96 -14.12
N TRP A 60 18.31 6.85 -14.87
CA TRP A 60 18.77 8.23 -15.10
C TRP A 60 18.43 9.20 -13.97
N HIS A 61 17.46 8.87 -13.11
CA HIS A 61 16.97 9.75 -12.04
C HIS A 61 17.71 9.56 -10.70
N SER A 62 18.79 8.78 -10.64
CA SER A 62 19.51 8.54 -9.38
C SER A 62 20.22 9.77 -8.82
N PHE A 63 20.40 10.82 -9.63
CA PHE A 63 21.02 12.08 -9.23
C PHE A 63 20.03 13.11 -8.68
N LEU A 64 18.72 12.86 -8.78
CA LEU A 64 17.68 13.73 -8.23
C LEU A 64 17.15 13.16 -6.91
N PRO A 65 16.75 14.03 -5.95
CA PRO A 65 16.09 13.57 -4.74
C PRO A 65 14.87 12.72 -5.11
N ALA A 66 14.81 11.49 -4.59
CA ALA A 66 13.69 10.60 -4.88
C ALA A 66 12.37 11.28 -4.49
N LYS A 67 11.45 11.43 -5.46
CA LYS A 67 10.12 11.99 -5.22
C LYS A 67 9.41 11.11 -4.18
N ARG A 68 9.27 11.64 -2.96
CA ARG A 68 8.54 10.97 -1.89
C ARG A 68 7.04 10.98 -2.22
N MET A 69 6.39 9.86 -1.95
CA MET A 69 4.96 9.65 -2.19
C MET A 69 4.19 9.71 -0.87
N ASP A 70 2.93 10.10 -0.94
CA ASP A 70 2.00 9.95 0.18
C ASP A 70 1.21 8.65 -0.05
N ILE A 71 1.02 7.86 1.00
CA ILE A 71 0.45 6.52 0.88
C ILE A 71 -0.76 6.37 1.80
N VAL A 72 -1.82 5.80 1.25
CA VAL A 72 -2.99 5.34 2.02
C VAL A 72 -3.17 3.85 1.76
N VAL A 73 -3.39 3.09 2.83
CA VAL A 73 -3.60 1.64 2.78
C VAL A 73 -4.96 1.30 3.35
N SER A 74 -5.74 0.53 2.60
CA SER A 74 -6.95 -0.14 3.08
C SER A 74 -6.66 -1.63 3.29
N ALA A 75 -6.79 -2.09 4.53
CA ALA A 75 -7.05 -3.50 4.79
C ALA A 75 -8.57 -3.70 4.62
N LEU A 76 -8.99 -4.36 3.53
CA LEU A 76 -10.41 -4.43 3.13
C LEU A 76 -11.12 -5.68 3.66
N GLU A 77 -10.37 -6.69 4.09
CA GLU A 77 -10.88 -7.96 4.59
C GLU A 77 -10.14 -8.39 5.87
N MET A 78 -10.73 -9.33 6.61
CA MET A 78 -10.11 -9.95 7.79
C MET A 78 -9.69 -8.92 8.85
N ASN A 79 -10.57 -7.94 9.08
CA ASN A 79 -10.36 -6.77 9.93
C ASN A 79 -11.54 -6.60 10.90
N GLU A 80 -12.19 -7.69 11.29
CA GLU A 80 -13.35 -7.68 12.17
C GLU A 80 -12.97 -7.10 13.53
N GLY A 81 -13.58 -5.95 13.88
CA GLY A 81 -13.24 -5.21 15.10
C GLY A 81 -12.04 -4.26 14.96
N GLY A 82 -11.55 -4.04 13.73
CA GLY A 82 -10.39 -3.20 13.43
C GLY A 82 -9.12 -4.02 13.27
N LEU A 83 -7.98 -3.32 13.18
CA LEU A 83 -6.66 -3.95 13.15
C LEU A 83 -6.08 -3.95 14.57
N SER A 84 -5.53 -5.07 14.98
CA SER A 84 -4.67 -5.12 16.16
C SER A 84 -3.35 -4.36 15.89
N GLN A 85 -2.69 -3.93 16.96
CA GLN A 85 -1.40 -3.23 16.86
C GLN A 85 -0.34 -4.01 16.06
N VAL A 86 -0.37 -5.36 16.14
CA VAL A 86 0.55 -6.22 15.40
C VAL A 86 0.24 -6.20 13.90
N GLU A 87 -1.05 -6.21 13.53
CA GLU A 87 -1.48 -6.15 12.13
C GLU A 87 -1.18 -4.79 11.50
N GLU A 88 -1.43 -3.70 12.24
CA GLU A 88 -1.02 -2.35 11.80
C GLU A 88 0.49 -2.27 11.56
N ARG A 89 1.28 -2.87 12.48
CA ARG A 89 2.74 -2.89 12.35
C ARG A 89 3.21 -3.68 11.13
N ILE A 90 2.60 -4.83 10.87
CA ILE A 90 2.92 -5.66 9.71
C ILE A 90 2.61 -4.91 8.41
N LEU A 91 1.44 -4.27 8.31
CA LEU A 91 1.06 -3.46 7.15
C LEU A 91 2.03 -2.31 6.91
N HIS A 92 2.44 -1.62 7.98
CA HIS A 92 3.43 -0.56 7.90
C HIS A 92 4.77 -1.09 7.37
N GLU A 93 5.28 -2.20 7.90
CA GLU A 93 6.56 -2.77 7.50
C GLU A 93 6.55 -3.31 6.07
N VAL A 94 5.46 -3.95 5.63
CA VAL A 94 5.28 -4.41 4.24
C VAL A 94 5.37 -3.25 3.27
N VAL A 95 4.66 -2.15 3.55
CA VAL A 95 4.64 -0.97 2.67
C VAL A 95 5.97 -0.24 2.69
N ALA A 96 6.57 -0.11 3.88
CA ALA A 96 7.89 0.47 4.07
C ALA A 96 8.95 -0.26 3.25
N GLY A 97 8.99 -1.58 3.32
CA GLY A 97 9.90 -2.43 2.55
C GLY A 97 9.65 -2.34 1.05
N ALA A 98 8.39 -2.51 0.63
CA ALA A 98 8.00 -2.48 -0.78
C ALA A 98 8.31 -1.15 -1.48
N THR A 99 8.20 -0.03 -0.76
CA THR A 99 8.49 1.32 -1.27
C THR A 99 9.93 1.77 -1.00
N SER A 100 10.76 0.92 -0.38
CA SER A 100 12.14 1.25 0.02
C SER A 100 12.21 2.52 0.88
N MET A 101 11.24 2.72 1.79
CA MET A 101 11.10 3.90 2.65
C MET A 101 10.88 5.23 1.91
N LYS A 102 10.49 5.21 0.63
CA LYS A 102 10.35 6.43 -0.20
C LYS A 102 8.98 7.10 -0.08
N TYR A 103 8.50 7.29 1.15
CA TYR A 103 7.25 7.97 1.43
C TYR A 103 7.42 9.15 2.38
N ARG A 104 6.48 10.10 2.35
CA ARG A 104 6.46 11.27 3.24
C ARG A 104 5.49 11.07 4.40
N GLN A 105 4.30 10.57 4.10
CA GLN A 105 3.28 10.20 5.08
C GLN A 105 2.59 8.92 4.64
N PHE A 106 2.05 8.22 5.63
CA PHE A 106 1.50 6.89 5.50
C PHE A 106 0.33 6.73 6.46
N HIS A 107 -0.82 6.31 5.94
CA HIS A 107 -2.04 6.12 6.71
C HIS A 107 -2.62 4.74 6.43
N ILE A 108 -2.96 3.98 7.48
CA ILE A 108 -3.65 2.69 7.38
C ILE A 108 -5.07 2.88 7.87
N HIS A 109 -6.03 2.24 7.21
CA HIS A 109 -7.35 2.04 7.79
C HIS A 109 -7.89 0.64 7.51
N ALA A 110 -8.81 0.22 8.38
CA ALA A 110 -9.35 -1.13 8.47
C ALA A 110 -10.80 -1.22 7.96
N GLN A 111 -11.20 -0.36 7.02
CA GLN A 111 -12.58 -0.36 6.53
C GLN A 111 -12.69 -1.32 5.36
N SER A 112 -13.80 -2.05 5.27
CA SER A 112 -14.08 -2.99 4.17
C SER A 112 -14.57 -2.33 2.89
N VAL A 113 -14.47 -1.00 2.79
CA VAL A 113 -14.93 -0.22 1.63
C VAL A 113 -13.75 0.45 0.96
N VAL A 114 -13.65 0.26 -0.35
CA VAL A 114 -12.67 0.93 -1.19
C VAL A 114 -12.97 2.43 -1.19
N LEU A 115 -11.96 3.24 -0.90
CA LEU A 115 -12.10 4.69 -0.84
C LEU A 115 -12.14 5.28 -2.25
N SER A 116 -12.96 6.33 -2.41
CA SER A 116 -12.87 7.21 -3.57
C SER A 116 -11.60 8.07 -3.51
N ASP A 117 -11.15 8.59 -4.65
CA ASP A 117 -9.97 9.45 -4.73
C ASP A 117 -10.09 10.67 -3.80
N SER A 118 -11.28 11.25 -3.67
CA SER A 118 -11.51 12.38 -2.75
C SER A 118 -11.41 11.98 -1.28
N ALA A 119 -11.86 10.77 -0.92
CA ALA A 119 -11.72 10.22 0.43
C ALA A 119 -10.26 9.89 0.77
N VAL A 120 -9.51 9.30 -0.16
CA VAL A 120 -8.05 9.09 -0.02
C VAL A 120 -7.34 10.42 0.25
N MET A 121 -7.67 11.46 -0.54
CA MET A 121 -7.08 12.79 -0.34
C MET A 121 -7.50 13.45 0.98
N ALA A 122 -8.68 13.12 1.53
CA ALA A 122 -9.11 13.61 2.83
C ALA A 122 -8.33 12.96 3.98
N MET A 123 -8.04 11.66 3.89
CA MET A 123 -7.21 10.94 4.88
C MET A 123 -5.84 11.59 5.05
N LEU A 124 -5.19 11.96 3.94
CA LEU A 124 -3.88 12.62 3.93
C LEU A 124 -3.86 14.04 4.51
N LYS A 125 -5.03 14.65 4.76
CA LYS A 125 -5.16 15.99 5.35
C LYS A 125 -5.40 15.96 6.86
N GLN A 126 -5.81 14.82 7.41
CA GLN A 126 -5.98 14.67 8.85
C GLN A 126 -4.58 14.55 9.48
N LYS A 127 -4.23 15.56 10.28
CA LYS A 127 -2.98 15.65 11.06
C LYS A 127 -3.24 15.27 12.49
#